data_AF-A0A2W4MDF8-F1
#
_entry.id   AF-A0A2W4MDF8-F1
#
_cell.length_a   1.000
_cell.length_b   1.000
_cell.length_c   1.000
_cell.angle_alpha   90.00
_cell.angle_beta   90.00
_cell.angle_gamma   90.00
#
_symmetry.space_group_name_H-M   'P 1'
#
loop_
_entity.id
_entity.type
_entity.pdbx_description
1 polymer ?
#
loop_
_entity_poly.entity_id
_entity_poly.type
_entity_poly.pdbx_seq_one_letter_code
_entity_poly.pdbx_strand_id
1 'polypeptide(L)'
;MDELVEQALASSGDPEGARRRLDAVLATAPELADDPVRLARVAHVCGASRALAVSLASHPWLIDGEAPEGASVPLRLRAALIPILADDLEGSADLATATARWSGAVDRIVADTLEETRRSLLPQHPVLEETRFAVIAMGKWGARELNYYSDLDLIFVHEAPDGGQDRARAAAMALASRLMTALSAPTFEGTAFVVDATLRPEGAVGPLSRSLVSHRSYYDRWAEGWELQALLKARFCAG
;
A
#
# COMPACT_ATOMS: atom_id res chain seq x y z
N MET A 1 15.13 -6.50 -32.07
CA MET A 1 14.43 -5.99 -30.88
C MET A 1 13.63 -4.79 -31.34
N ASP A 2 12.38 -4.67 -30.91
CA ASP A 2 11.47 -3.58 -31.29
C ASP A 2 12.05 -2.20 -30.88
N GLU A 3 11.75 -1.15 -31.66
CA GLU A 3 12.24 0.21 -31.42
C GLU A 3 11.83 0.73 -30.02
N LEU A 4 10.62 0.40 -29.57
CA LEU A 4 10.11 0.79 -28.25
C LEU A 4 10.97 0.20 -27.12
N VAL A 5 11.38 -1.06 -27.26
CA VAL A 5 12.18 -1.76 -26.25
C VAL A 5 13.59 -1.19 -26.19
N GLU A 6 14.21 -0.88 -27.33
CA GLU A 6 15.53 -0.23 -27.33
C GLU A 6 15.48 1.18 -26.73
N GLN A 7 14.43 1.96 -27.01
CA GLN A 7 14.22 3.28 -26.38
C GLN A 7 14.08 3.16 -24.85
N ALA A 8 13.28 2.19 -24.37
CA ALA A 8 13.11 1.94 -22.95
C ALA A 8 14.39 1.50 -22.23
N LEU A 9 15.23 0.69 -22.89
CA LEU A 9 16.52 0.28 -22.34
C LEU A 9 17.53 1.43 -22.37
N ALA A 10 17.51 2.27 -23.42
CA ALA A 10 18.42 3.40 -23.57
C ALA A 10 18.15 4.53 -22.56
N SER A 11 16.93 4.66 -22.05
CA SER A 11 16.60 5.63 -20.99
C SER A 11 17.12 5.22 -19.60
N SER A 12 17.63 3.99 -19.45
CA SER A 12 18.24 3.50 -18.21
C SER A 12 19.63 4.13 -17.98
N GLY A 13 19.97 4.41 -16.72
CA GLY A 13 21.34 4.77 -16.35
C GLY A 13 22.36 3.63 -16.53
N ASP A 14 21.88 2.39 -16.72
CA ASP A 14 22.66 1.19 -17.05
C ASP A 14 21.89 0.34 -18.08
N PRO A 15 22.00 0.66 -19.40
CA PRO A 15 21.26 -0.04 -20.45
C PRO A 15 21.62 -1.52 -20.57
N GLU A 16 22.89 -1.89 -20.36
CA GLU A 16 23.34 -3.27 -20.48
C GLU A 16 22.86 -4.13 -19.30
N GLY A 17 22.87 -3.59 -18.09
CA GLY A 17 22.27 -4.27 -16.95
C GLY A 17 20.75 -4.34 -17.03
N ALA A 18 20.08 -3.33 -17.64
CA ALA A 18 18.66 -3.38 -17.92
C ALA A 18 18.33 -4.51 -18.93
N ARG A 19 19.15 -4.66 -19.99
CA ARG A 19 19.09 -5.77 -20.96
C ARG A 19 19.14 -7.13 -20.26
N ARG A 20 20.18 -7.36 -19.46
CA ARG A 20 20.35 -8.64 -18.74
C ARG A 20 19.18 -8.95 -17.80
N ARG A 21 18.60 -7.92 -17.19
CA ARG A 21 17.40 -8.03 -16.35
C ARG A 21 16.16 -8.39 -17.18
N LEU A 22 15.98 -7.75 -18.33
CA LEU A 22 14.89 -8.05 -19.27
C LEU A 22 15.00 -9.49 -19.81
N ASP A 23 16.20 -9.92 -20.19
CA ASP A 23 16.47 -11.29 -20.65
C ASP A 23 16.09 -12.33 -19.57
N ALA A 24 16.36 -12.03 -18.29
CA ALA A 24 15.96 -12.90 -17.20
C ALA A 24 14.44 -12.99 -17.03
N VAL A 25 13.69 -11.89 -17.27
CA VAL A 25 12.23 -11.91 -17.27
C VAL A 25 11.71 -12.74 -18.46
N LEU A 26 12.23 -12.50 -19.66
CA LEU A 26 11.87 -13.25 -20.88
C LEU A 26 12.15 -14.75 -20.77
N ALA A 27 13.21 -15.15 -20.05
CA ALA A 27 13.49 -16.56 -19.80
C ALA A 27 12.37 -17.27 -19.02
N THR A 28 11.59 -16.53 -18.23
CA THR A 28 10.47 -17.05 -17.42
C THR A 28 9.09 -16.75 -18.01
N ALA A 29 9.01 -15.84 -18.98
CA ALA A 29 7.80 -15.41 -19.66
C ALA A 29 8.11 -15.08 -21.14
N PRO A 30 8.44 -16.10 -21.96
CA PRO A 30 8.84 -15.91 -23.35
C PRO A 30 7.73 -15.29 -24.22
N GLU A 31 6.46 -15.48 -23.85
CA GLU A 31 5.29 -14.90 -24.52
C GLU A 31 5.29 -13.36 -24.53
N LEU A 32 6.03 -12.71 -23.61
CA LEU A 32 6.20 -11.26 -23.63
C LEU A 32 6.94 -10.78 -24.90
N ALA A 33 7.71 -11.64 -25.57
CA ALA A 33 8.37 -11.31 -26.82
C ALA A 33 7.38 -11.04 -27.98
N ASP A 34 6.15 -11.57 -27.87
CA ASP A 34 5.10 -11.42 -28.88
C ASP A 34 4.29 -10.12 -28.68
N ASP A 35 4.52 -9.38 -27.59
CA ASP A 35 3.86 -8.11 -27.26
C ASP A 35 4.90 -7.01 -27.01
N PRO A 36 5.32 -6.27 -28.06
CA PRO A 36 6.35 -5.24 -27.94
C PRO A 36 6.00 -4.11 -26.96
N VAL A 37 4.72 -3.76 -26.82
CA VAL A 37 4.25 -2.70 -25.91
C VAL A 37 4.44 -3.17 -24.47
N ARG A 38 3.97 -4.38 -24.16
CA ARG A 38 4.14 -4.96 -22.83
C ARG A 38 5.61 -5.20 -22.50
N LEU A 39 6.41 -5.64 -23.48
CA LEU A 39 7.85 -5.82 -23.32
C LEU A 39 8.59 -4.50 -23.05
N ALA A 40 8.21 -3.41 -23.71
CA ALA A 40 8.78 -2.08 -23.46
C ALA A 40 8.48 -1.60 -22.03
N ARG A 41 7.27 -1.84 -21.52
CA ARG A 41 6.90 -1.56 -20.12
C ARG A 41 7.77 -2.36 -19.13
N VAL A 42 8.01 -3.65 -19.39
CA VAL A 42 8.98 -4.45 -18.61
C VAL A 42 10.37 -3.83 -18.68
N ALA A 43 10.82 -3.44 -19.88
CA ALA A 43 12.15 -2.88 -20.09
C ALA A 43 12.38 -1.59 -19.28
N HIS A 44 11.39 -0.68 -19.23
CA HIS A 44 11.44 0.52 -18.37
C HIS A 44 11.63 0.16 -16.89
N VAL A 45 10.81 -0.77 -16.38
CA VAL A 45 10.90 -1.23 -14.98
C VAL A 45 12.23 -1.93 -14.71
N CYS A 46 12.70 -2.76 -15.66
CA CYS A 46 13.99 -3.40 -15.60
C CYS A 46 15.13 -2.41 -15.59
N GLY A 47 15.03 -1.27 -16.26
CA GLY A 47 15.99 -0.17 -16.17
C GLY A 47 15.99 0.52 -14.81
N ALA A 48 14.80 0.86 -14.33
CA ALA A 48 14.61 1.66 -13.11
C ALA A 48 14.91 0.91 -11.80
N SER A 49 14.58 -0.39 -11.71
CA SER A 49 14.71 -1.13 -10.44
C SER A 49 15.13 -2.58 -10.62
N ARG A 50 16.32 -2.91 -10.11
CA ARG A 50 16.81 -4.30 -10.02
C ARG A 50 15.87 -5.17 -9.18
N ALA A 51 15.32 -4.65 -8.09
CA ALA A 51 14.45 -5.42 -7.20
C ALA A 51 13.10 -5.78 -7.87
N LEU A 52 12.52 -4.85 -8.62
CA LEU A 52 11.29 -5.11 -9.37
C LEU A 52 11.56 -6.06 -10.56
N ALA A 53 12.70 -5.92 -11.23
CA ALA A 53 13.10 -6.86 -12.28
C ALA A 53 13.22 -8.31 -11.77
N VAL A 54 13.85 -8.51 -10.60
CA VAL A 54 13.94 -9.84 -9.96
C VAL A 54 12.55 -10.36 -9.59
N SER A 55 11.66 -9.47 -9.13
CA SER A 55 10.29 -9.84 -8.80
C SER A 55 9.50 -10.26 -10.04
N LEU A 56 9.63 -9.53 -11.15
CA LEU A 56 9.03 -9.87 -12.45
C LEU A 56 9.53 -11.19 -13.00
N ALA A 57 10.83 -11.47 -12.91
CA ALA A 57 11.39 -12.76 -13.33
C ALA A 57 10.87 -13.93 -12.47
N SER A 58 10.52 -13.67 -11.20
CA SER A 58 9.94 -14.71 -10.32
C SER A 58 8.42 -14.81 -10.45
N HIS A 59 7.76 -13.72 -10.84
CA HIS A 59 6.31 -13.57 -10.90
C HIS A 59 5.91 -12.71 -12.10
N PRO A 60 5.92 -13.26 -13.33
CA PRO A 60 5.67 -12.46 -14.54
C PRO A 60 4.29 -11.78 -14.57
N TRP A 61 3.30 -12.37 -13.91
CA TRP A 61 1.93 -11.83 -13.76
C TRP A 61 1.90 -10.46 -13.06
N LEU A 62 2.98 -10.04 -12.38
CA LEU A 62 3.05 -8.72 -11.76
C LEU A 62 2.88 -7.56 -12.76
N ILE A 63 3.15 -7.77 -14.06
CA ILE A 63 2.94 -6.74 -15.07
C ILE A 63 1.47 -6.43 -15.34
N ASP A 64 0.58 -7.40 -15.07
CA ASP A 64 -0.86 -7.25 -15.35
C ASP A 64 -1.55 -6.35 -14.33
N GLY A 65 -0.89 -6.07 -13.20
CA GLY A 65 -1.47 -5.24 -12.15
C GLY A 65 -2.37 -5.98 -11.17
N GLU A 66 -2.69 -7.24 -11.46
CA GLU A 66 -3.63 -8.05 -10.69
C GLU A 66 -2.89 -9.13 -9.90
N ALA A 67 -3.02 -9.07 -8.58
CA ALA A 67 -2.46 -10.09 -7.72
C ALA A 67 -3.42 -11.27 -7.59
N PRO A 68 -2.93 -12.52 -7.67
CA PRO A 68 -3.77 -13.69 -7.47
C PRO A 68 -4.30 -13.73 -6.03
N GLU A 69 -5.40 -14.45 -5.83
CA GLU A 69 -5.96 -14.68 -4.50
C GLU A 69 -4.92 -15.31 -3.57
N GLY A 70 -4.82 -14.81 -2.34
CA GLY A 70 -3.84 -15.27 -1.36
C GLY A 70 -2.42 -14.72 -1.55
N ALA A 71 -2.19 -13.83 -2.53
CA ALA A 71 -0.92 -13.14 -2.66
C ALA A 71 -0.55 -12.37 -1.39
N SER A 72 0.73 -12.47 -0.99
CA SER A 72 1.26 -11.72 0.15
C SER A 72 1.16 -10.21 -0.10
N VAL A 73 1.11 -9.41 0.98
CA VAL A 73 1.03 -7.94 0.87
C VAL A 73 2.18 -7.36 0.03
N PRO A 74 3.45 -7.81 0.15
CA PRO A 74 4.53 -7.33 -0.73
C PRO A 74 4.32 -7.66 -2.21
N LEU A 75 3.66 -8.77 -2.54
CA LEU A 75 3.33 -9.11 -3.92
C LEU A 75 2.15 -8.26 -4.44
N ARG A 76 1.11 -8.03 -3.63
CA ARG A 76 0.03 -7.08 -3.96
C ARG A 76 0.55 -5.68 -4.22
N LEU A 77 1.50 -5.21 -3.40
CA LEU A 77 2.18 -3.94 -3.60
C LEU A 77 2.87 -3.88 -4.96
N ARG A 78 3.66 -4.90 -5.31
CA ARG A 78 4.42 -4.91 -6.57
C ARG A 78 3.50 -5.00 -7.77
N ALA A 79 2.45 -5.81 -7.69
CA ALA A 79 1.44 -5.92 -8.73
C ALA A 79 0.82 -4.54 -9.00
N ALA A 80 0.41 -3.83 -7.95
CA ALA A 80 -0.12 -2.48 -8.09
C ALA A 80 0.91 -1.46 -8.63
N LEU A 81 2.15 -1.51 -8.13
CA LEU A 81 3.19 -0.52 -8.41
C LEU A 81 3.73 -0.61 -9.83
N ILE A 82 4.04 -1.82 -10.33
CA ILE A 82 4.71 -2.04 -11.61
C ILE A 82 4.03 -1.36 -12.80
N PRO A 83 2.71 -1.53 -13.04
CA PRO A 83 2.06 -0.88 -14.17
C PRO A 83 2.00 0.65 -14.01
N ILE A 84 1.85 1.17 -12.78
CA ILE A 84 1.86 2.61 -12.52
C ILE A 84 3.24 3.20 -12.80
N LEU A 85 4.30 2.54 -12.32
CA LEU A 85 5.67 2.95 -12.54
C LEU A 85 6.06 2.87 -14.02
N ALA A 86 5.60 1.85 -14.74
CA ALA A 86 5.84 1.74 -16.18
C ALA A 86 5.23 2.94 -16.93
N ASP A 87 4.00 3.32 -16.61
CA ASP A 87 3.32 4.46 -17.26
C ASP A 87 4.00 5.81 -16.91
N ASP A 88 4.49 5.96 -15.68
CA ASP A 88 5.25 7.13 -15.23
C ASP A 88 6.62 7.22 -15.95
N LEU A 89 7.35 6.11 -16.07
CA LEU A 89 8.65 6.05 -16.75
C LEU A 89 8.57 6.24 -18.26
N GLU A 90 7.48 5.77 -18.88
CA GLU A 90 7.17 6.00 -20.30
C GLU A 90 6.75 7.46 -20.56
N GLY A 91 6.27 8.16 -19.51
CA GLY A 91 5.71 9.51 -19.62
C GLY A 91 4.24 9.53 -20.07
N SER A 92 3.55 8.39 -20.00
CA SER A 92 2.11 8.28 -20.30
C SER A 92 1.22 8.67 -19.11
N ALA A 93 1.78 8.77 -17.90
CA ALA A 93 1.17 9.39 -16.74
C ALA A 93 2.03 10.55 -16.22
N ASP A 94 1.41 11.69 -15.89
CA ASP A 94 2.10 12.75 -15.16
C ASP A 94 2.22 12.42 -13.66
N LEU A 95 3.06 13.16 -12.94
CA LEU A 95 3.32 12.92 -11.52
C LEU A 95 2.03 12.92 -10.68
N ALA A 96 1.10 13.84 -10.96
CA ALA A 96 -0.16 13.94 -10.23
C ALA A 96 -1.02 12.70 -10.45
N THR A 97 -1.09 12.21 -11.68
CA THR A 97 -1.83 10.99 -12.04
C THR A 97 -1.19 9.75 -11.43
N ALA A 98 0.14 9.61 -11.52
CA ALA A 98 0.86 8.48 -10.96
C ALA A 98 0.71 8.40 -9.42
N THR A 99 0.89 9.52 -8.72
CA THR A 99 0.75 9.57 -7.25
C THR A 99 -0.69 9.34 -6.78
N ALA A 100 -1.69 9.84 -7.51
CA ALA A 100 -3.10 9.58 -7.22
C ALA A 100 -3.47 8.10 -7.47
N ARG A 101 -3.01 7.49 -8.58
CA ARG A 101 -3.19 6.06 -8.86
C ARG A 101 -2.51 5.20 -7.81
N TRP A 102 -1.29 5.56 -7.42
CA TRP A 102 -0.55 4.85 -6.38
C TRP A 102 -1.27 4.92 -5.04
N SER A 103 -1.73 6.10 -4.64
CA SER A 103 -2.51 6.28 -3.41
C SER A 103 -3.80 5.46 -3.39
N GLY A 104 -4.53 5.42 -4.51
CA GLY A 104 -5.73 4.59 -4.65
C GLY A 104 -5.41 3.09 -4.64
N ALA A 105 -4.26 2.67 -5.17
CA ALA A 105 -3.85 1.28 -5.11
C ALA A 105 -3.49 0.85 -3.69
N VAL A 106 -2.82 1.71 -2.92
CA VAL A 106 -2.54 1.49 -1.49
C VAL A 106 -3.84 1.41 -0.68
N ASP A 107 -4.83 2.27 -0.97
CA ASP A 107 -6.15 2.18 -0.32
C ASP A 107 -6.76 0.77 -0.48
N ARG A 108 -6.72 0.20 -1.68
CA ARG A 108 -7.24 -1.15 -1.96
C ARG A 108 -6.47 -2.23 -1.19
N ILE A 109 -5.13 -2.18 -1.20
CA ILE A 109 -4.30 -3.14 -0.48
C ILE A 109 -4.62 -3.11 1.02
N VAL A 110 -4.78 -1.93 1.61
CA VAL A 110 -5.14 -1.78 3.02
C VAL A 110 -6.56 -2.27 3.30
N ALA A 111 -7.52 -1.99 2.43
CA ALA A 111 -8.90 -2.48 2.57
C ALA A 111 -8.97 -4.01 2.55
N ASP A 112 -8.31 -4.64 1.57
CA ASP A 112 -8.28 -6.11 1.46
C ASP A 112 -7.58 -6.73 2.68
N THR A 113 -6.45 -6.17 3.09
CA THR A 113 -5.69 -6.65 4.26
C THR A 113 -6.48 -6.45 5.57
N LEU A 114 -7.21 -5.35 5.71
CA LEU A 114 -8.08 -5.08 6.86
C LEU A 114 -9.16 -6.15 6.98
N GLU A 115 -9.79 -6.48 5.86
CA GLU A 115 -10.89 -7.44 5.83
C GLU A 115 -10.39 -8.89 6.09
N GLU A 116 -9.26 -9.29 5.50
CA GLU A 116 -8.57 -10.55 5.83
C GLU A 116 -8.24 -10.65 7.33
N THR A 117 -7.68 -9.56 7.86
CA THR A 117 -7.29 -9.45 9.28
C THR A 117 -8.52 -9.52 10.18
N ARG A 118 -9.61 -8.83 9.84
CA ARG A 118 -10.88 -8.87 10.57
C ARG A 118 -11.43 -10.29 10.62
N ARG A 119 -11.55 -10.95 9.47
CA ARG A 119 -12.04 -12.35 9.40
C ARG A 119 -11.20 -13.28 10.27
N SER A 120 -9.88 -13.13 10.27
CA SER A 120 -8.98 -13.96 11.07
C SER A 120 -9.17 -13.79 12.59
N LEU A 121 -9.63 -12.62 13.02
CA LEU A 121 -9.82 -12.29 14.43
C LEU A 121 -11.25 -12.53 14.93
N LEU A 122 -12.23 -12.71 14.03
CA LEU A 122 -13.63 -12.96 14.41
C LEU A 122 -13.82 -14.08 15.43
N PRO A 123 -13.16 -15.26 15.32
CA PRO A 123 -13.34 -16.34 16.30
C PRO A 123 -12.90 -15.96 17.72
N GLN A 124 -11.92 -15.05 17.85
CA GLN A 124 -11.38 -14.59 19.13
C GLN A 124 -12.10 -13.33 19.65
N HIS A 125 -12.64 -12.53 18.73
CA HIS A 125 -13.33 -11.28 19.01
C HIS A 125 -14.64 -11.17 18.20
N PRO A 126 -15.70 -11.91 18.56
CA PRO A 126 -16.97 -11.90 17.81
C PRO A 126 -17.63 -10.52 17.73
N VAL A 127 -17.37 -9.63 18.70
CA VAL A 127 -17.85 -8.24 18.71
C VAL A 127 -17.39 -7.45 17.48
N LEU A 128 -16.36 -7.90 16.74
CA LEU A 128 -15.91 -7.28 15.49
C LEU A 128 -16.94 -7.37 14.35
N GLU A 129 -17.93 -8.26 14.42
CA GLU A 129 -19.04 -8.28 13.44
C GLU A 129 -19.88 -7.00 13.52
N GLU A 130 -20.04 -6.45 14.72
CA GLU A 130 -20.88 -5.28 14.99
C GLU A 130 -20.04 -4.00 15.26
N THR A 131 -18.72 -4.15 15.42
CA THR A 131 -17.81 -3.01 15.65
C THR A 131 -17.50 -2.31 14.33
N ARG A 132 -17.93 -1.06 14.21
CA ARG A 132 -17.49 -0.15 13.13
C ARG A 132 -16.03 0.22 13.40
N PHE A 133 -15.18 0.09 12.40
CA PHE A 133 -13.75 0.37 12.52
C PHE A 133 -13.28 1.00 11.23
N ALA A 134 -12.56 2.11 11.32
CA ALA A 134 -12.06 2.84 10.16
C ALA A 134 -10.54 3.06 10.27
N VAL A 135 -9.88 2.94 9.12
CA VAL A 135 -8.53 3.40 8.88
C VAL A 135 -8.61 4.78 8.26
N ILE A 136 -8.00 5.77 8.91
CA ILE A 136 -7.90 7.12 8.39
C ILE A 136 -6.46 7.32 7.90
N ALA A 137 -6.30 7.48 6.59
CA ALA A 137 -5.04 7.83 5.98
C ALA A 137 -4.68 9.28 6.34
N MET A 138 -3.43 9.50 6.69
CA MET A 138 -2.88 10.79 7.09
C MET A 138 -1.76 11.22 6.14
N GLY A 139 -1.24 12.44 6.33
CA GLY A 139 -0.06 12.90 5.61
C GLY A 139 -0.22 12.84 4.08
N LYS A 140 0.84 12.40 3.38
CA LYS A 140 0.83 12.29 1.91
C LYS A 140 -0.20 11.31 1.39
N TRP A 141 -0.44 10.22 2.13
CA TRP A 141 -1.42 9.22 1.77
C TRP A 141 -2.86 9.73 1.85
N GLY A 142 -3.16 10.44 2.93
CA GLY A 142 -4.46 11.08 3.07
C GLY A 142 -4.71 12.16 2.01
N ALA A 143 -3.66 12.91 1.64
CA ALA A 143 -3.69 13.91 0.56
C ALA A 143 -3.60 13.34 -0.87
N ARG A 144 -3.54 12.00 -1.05
CA ARG A 144 -3.42 11.32 -2.35
C ARG A 144 -2.18 11.69 -3.17
N GLU A 145 -1.09 11.97 -2.48
CA GLU A 145 0.20 12.39 -3.05
C GLU A 145 1.34 11.47 -2.58
N LEU A 146 1.07 10.17 -2.41
CA LEU A 146 2.11 9.20 -2.01
C LEU A 146 3.24 9.12 -3.02
N ASN A 147 4.48 9.10 -2.53
CA ASN A 147 5.61 8.64 -3.32
C ASN A 147 5.72 7.10 -3.22
N TYR A 148 6.43 6.46 -4.15
CA TYR A 148 6.58 5.00 -4.20
C TYR A 148 7.24 4.36 -2.96
N TYR A 149 8.00 5.14 -2.19
CA TYR A 149 8.70 4.70 -0.96
C TYR A 149 8.24 5.45 0.29
N SER A 150 7.04 6.04 0.28
CA SER A 150 6.51 6.74 1.45
C SER A 150 6.00 5.79 2.53
N ASP A 151 6.18 6.20 3.78
CA ASP A 151 5.54 5.58 4.93
C ASP A 151 4.01 5.77 4.85
N LEU A 152 3.26 4.85 5.47
CA LEU A 152 1.82 4.95 5.60
C LEU A 152 1.46 5.55 6.96
N ASP A 153 1.30 6.86 6.98
CA ASP A 153 0.77 7.59 8.13
C ASP A 153 -0.73 7.30 8.29
N LEU A 154 -1.17 6.81 9.45
CA LEU A 154 -2.57 6.49 9.70
C LEU A 154 -3.01 6.68 11.16
N ILE A 155 -4.32 6.77 11.36
CA ILE A 155 -4.95 6.61 12.68
C ILE A 155 -6.13 5.65 12.59
N PHE A 156 -6.43 4.96 13.69
CA PHE A 156 -7.54 4.01 13.76
C PHE A 156 -8.68 4.51 14.63
N VAL A 157 -9.88 4.49 14.07
CA VAL A 157 -11.11 4.90 14.76
C VAL A 157 -12.03 3.70 14.89
N HIS A 158 -12.71 3.57 16.03
CA HIS A 158 -13.77 2.57 16.18
C HIS A 158 -15.05 3.16 16.79
N GLU A 159 -16.15 2.43 16.62
CA GLU A 159 -17.39 2.67 17.33
C GLU A 159 -17.96 1.33 17.78
N ALA A 160 -18.27 1.24 19.07
CA ALA A 160 -18.74 0.02 19.69
C ALA A 160 -20.25 -0.18 19.44
N PRO A 161 -20.72 -1.43 19.37
CA PRO A 161 -22.15 -1.71 19.48
C PRO A 161 -22.65 -1.40 20.89
N ASP A 162 -23.98 -1.29 21.04
CA ASP A 162 -24.62 -0.99 22.31
C ASP A 162 -24.26 -2.03 23.39
N GLY A 163 -23.76 -1.55 24.53
CA GLY A 163 -23.30 -2.40 25.64
C GLY A 163 -22.01 -3.18 25.38
N GLY A 164 -21.28 -2.87 24.30
CA GLY A 164 -20.07 -3.59 23.89
C GLY A 164 -18.76 -2.80 24.05
N GLN A 165 -18.73 -1.67 24.75
CA GLN A 165 -17.64 -0.68 24.70
C GLN A 165 -16.26 -1.26 25.00
N ASP A 166 -16.11 -1.98 26.12
CA ASP A 166 -14.80 -2.53 26.52
C ASP A 166 -14.35 -3.65 25.59
N ARG A 167 -15.28 -4.52 25.15
CA ARG A 167 -14.99 -5.61 24.21
C ARG A 167 -14.59 -5.07 22.84
N ALA A 168 -15.33 -4.07 22.33
CA ALA A 168 -15.05 -3.43 21.06
C ALA A 168 -13.71 -2.68 21.08
N ARG A 169 -13.39 -1.98 22.18
CA ARG A 169 -12.09 -1.32 22.36
C ARG A 169 -10.95 -2.34 22.28
N ALA A 170 -11.03 -3.44 23.04
CA ALA A 170 -10.00 -4.49 23.03
C ALA A 170 -9.86 -5.12 21.64
N ALA A 171 -10.98 -5.44 20.99
CA ALA A 171 -11.00 -6.03 19.67
C ALA A 171 -10.47 -5.07 18.58
N ALA A 172 -10.81 -3.79 18.63
CA ALA A 172 -10.32 -2.77 17.71
C ALA A 172 -8.80 -2.55 17.88
N MET A 173 -8.27 -2.58 19.09
CA MET A 173 -6.83 -2.53 19.33
C MET A 173 -6.11 -3.76 18.75
N ALA A 174 -6.69 -4.95 18.92
CA ALA A 174 -6.15 -6.18 18.34
C ALA A 174 -6.18 -6.13 16.80
N LEU A 175 -7.28 -5.66 16.22
CA LEU A 175 -7.45 -5.50 14.77
C LEU A 175 -6.43 -4.52 14.19
N ALA A 176 -6.30 -3.33 14.80
CA ALA A 176 -5.31 -2.33 14.40
C ALA A 176 -3.87 -2.88 14.45
N SER A 177 -3.50 -3.55 15.54
CA SER A 177 -2.17 -4.13 15.70
C SER A 177 -1.90 -5.23 14.68
N ARG A 178 -2.89 -6.08 14.39
CA ARG A 178 -2.77 -7.17 13.41
C ARG A 178 -2.67 -6.63 11.99
N LEU A 179 -3.43 -5.58 11.65
CA LEU A 179 -3.35 -4.91 10.36
C LEU A 179 -1.98 -4.26 10.14
N MET A 180 -1.49 -3.48 11.11
CA MET A 180 -0.13 -2.90 11.02
C MET A 180 0.91 -4.00 10.79
N THR A 181 0.83 -5.10 11.55
CA THR A 181 1.73 -6.24 11.39
C THR A 181 1.62 -6.86 10.00
N ALA A 182 0.40 -7.06 9.48
CA ALA A 182 0.20 -7.64 8.15
C ALA A 182 0.78 -6.76 7.03
N LEU A 183 0.71 -5.43 7.19
CA LEU A 183 1.24 -4.46 6.23
C LEU A 183 2.77 -4.28 6.31
N SER A 184 3.37 -4.45 7.50
CA SER A 184 4.78 -4.09 7.75
C SER A 184 5.69 -5.25 8.14
N ALA A 185 5.18 -6.48 8.27
CA ALA A 185 6.01 -7.63 8.64
C ALA A 185 7.02 -7.97 7.52
N PRO A 186 8.28 -8.28 7.87
CA PRO A 186 9.22 -8.86 6.92
C PRO A 186 8.76 -10.25 6.47
N THR A 187 8.67 -10.48 5.16
CA THR A 187 8.41 -11.79 4.56
C THR A 187 9.56 -12.23 3.66
N PHE A 188 9.48 -13.44 3.11
CA PHE A 188 10.43 -13.91 2.09
C PHE A 188 10.41 -13.01 0.84
N GLU A 189 9.24 -12.45 0.51
CA GLU A 189 9.07 -11.48 -0.56
C GLU A 189 9.36 -10.04 -0.10
N GLY A 190 10.00 -9.83 1.05
CA GLY A 190 10.37 -8.51 1.59
C GLY A 190 9.30 -7.87 2.46
N THR A 191 9.41 -6.56 2.67
CA THR A 191 8.46 -5.76 3.46
C THR A 191 7.66 -4.86 2.52
N ALA A 192 6.34 -4.77 2.71
CA ALA A 192 5.49 -3.96 1.85
C ALA A 192 5.54 -2.48 2.24
N PHE A 193 5.23 -2.18 3.50
CA PHE A 193 5.14 -0.80 3.97
C PHE A 193 5.85 -0.60 5.30
N VAL A 194 6.31 0.62 5.53
CA VAL A 194 6.50 1.16 6.88
C VAL A 194 5.17 1.80 7.26
N VAL A 195 4.62 1.43 8.41
CA VAL A 195 3.31 1.93 8.87
C VAL A 195 3.51 2.73 10.14
N ASP A 196 3.07 3.99 10.12
CA ASP A 196 3.22 4.91 11.24
C ASP A 196 1.84 5.34 11.77
N ALA A 197 1.61 5.09 13.05
CA ALA A 197 0.40 5.49 13.77
C ALA A 197 0.65 6.60 14.81
N THR A 198 1.79 7.30 14.74
CA THR A 198 2.21 8.31 15.74
C THR A 198 1.46 9.62 15.63
N LEU A 199 0.73 9.87 14.55
CA LEU A 199 -0.18 11.02 14.39
C LEU A 199 -1.51 10.86 15.15
N ARG A 200 -1.72 9.74 15.84
CA ARG A 200 -2.91 9.53 16.68
C ARG A 200 -2.84 10.42 17.94
N PRO A 201 -4.00 10.72 18.58
CA PRO A 201 -4.03 11.38 19.87
C PRO A 201 -3.04 10.78 20.87
N GLU A 202 -2.34 11.65 21.60
CA GLU A 202 -1.25 11.32 22.54
C GLU A 202 -0.08 10.51 21.92
N GLY A 203 0.02 10.47 20.59
CA GLY A 203 1.09 9.83 19.84
C GLY A 203 1.37 8.39 20.27
N ALA A 204 2.65 8.04 20.42
CA ALA A 204 3.08 6.67 20.73
C ALA A 204 2.55 6.12 22.08
N VAL A 205 2.19 6.99 23.04
CA VAL A 205 1.67 6.57 24.35
C VAL A 205 0.15 6.43 24.36
N GLY A 206 -0.54 6.97 23.35
CA GLY A 206 -1.98 6.83 23.18
C GLY A 206 -2.42 5.43 22.73
N PRO A 207 -3.69 5.05 22.96
CA PRO A 207 -4.23 3.78 22.49
C PRO A 207 -4.15 3.70 20.97
N LEU A 208 -3.79 2.53 20.43
CA LEU A 208 -3.61 2.36 18.99
C LEU A 208 -4.91 2.63 18.19
N SER A 209 -6.06 2.24 18.76
CA SER A 209 -7.38 2.61 18.25
C SER A 209 -8.18 3.32 19.33
N ARG A 210 -8.88 4.39 18.97
CA ARG A 210 -9.69 5.20 19.88
C ARG A 210 -11.11 5.37 19.34
N SER A 211 -12.09 5.46 20.24
CA SER A 211 -13.49 5.60 19.81
C SER A 211 -13.72 6.94 19.12
N LEU A 212 -14.70 7.03 18.22
CA LEU A 212 -15.04 8.28 17.52
C LEU A 212 -15.36 9.42 18.51
N VAL A 213 -16.17 9.14 19.52
CA VAL A 213 -16.53 10.10 20.59
C VAL A 213 -15.28 10.58 21.34
N SER A 214 -14.35 9.68 21.60
CA SER A 214 -13.10 10.00 22.31
C SER A 214 -12.13 10.81 21.45
N HIS A 215 -12.05 10.54 20.14
CA HIS A 215 -11.29 11.41 19.20
C HIS A 215 -11.84 12.83 19.21
N ARG A 216 -13.17 12.98 19.05
CA ARG A 216 -13.82 14.29 19.05
C ARG A 216 -13.55 15.05 20.34
N SER A 217 -13.69 14.38 21.47
CA SER A 217 -13.42 14.98 22.79
C SER A 217 -11.97 15.40 22.95
N TYR A 218 -11.04 14.64 22.35
CA TYR A 218 -9.62 14.96 22.38
C TYR A 218 -9.29 16.22 21.57
N TYR A 219 -9.71 16.23 20.30
CA TYR A 219 -9.43 17.36 19.42
C TYR A 219 -10.10 18.67 19.86
N ASP A 220 -11.22 18.59 20.59
CA ASP A 220 -11.90 19.76 21.14
C ASP A 220 -11.19 20.38 22.36
N ARG A 221 -10.47 19.58 23.16
CA ARG A 221 -9.99 20.00 24.48
C ARG A 221 -8.48 20.09 24.63
N TRP A 222 -7.75 19.22 23.95
CA TRP A 222 -6.32 19.00 24.20
C TRP A 222 -5.43 19.10 22.97
N ALA A 223 -6.00 19.12 21.76
CA ALA A 223 -5.19 19.09 20.56
C ALA A 223 -4.32 20.32 20.39
N GLU A 224 -3.07 20.06 20.00
CA GLU A 224 -2.12 21.09 19.64
C GLU A 224 -2.32 21.58 18.20
N GLY A 225 -1.86 22.79 17.90
CA GLY A 225 -2.06 23.40 16.57
C GLY A 225 -1.51 22.55 15.42
N TRP A 226 -0.40 21.83 15.64
CA TRP A 226 0.18 20.94 14.63
C TRP A 226 -0.67 19.68 14.40
N GLU A 227 -1.37 19.16 15.41
CA GLU A 227 -2.28 18.02 15.26
C GLU A 227 -3.47 18.41 14.37
N LEU A 228 -4.00 19.61 14.58
CA LEU A 228 -5.06 20.17 13.76
C LEU A 228 -4.60 20.40 12.30
N GLN A 229 -3.35 20.80 12.10
CA GLN A 229 -2.76 20.91 10.76
C GLN A 229 -2.61 19.54 10.09
N ALA A 230 -2.19 18.51 10.84
CA ALA A 230 -2.10 17.14 10.32
C ALA A 230 -3.47 16.61 9.87
N LEU A 231 -4.55 16.96 10.60
CA LEU A 231 -5.92 16.59 10.24
C LEU A 231 -6.42 17.19 8.92
N LEU A 232 -5.80 18.25 8.38
CA LEU A 232 -6.16 18.79 7.07
C LEU A 232 -5.96 17.77 5.94
N LYS A 233 -5.08 16.79 6.14
CA LYS A 233 -4.83 15.70 5.21
C LYS A 233 -5.50 14.39 5.65
N ALA A 234 -6.33 14.39 6.68
CA ALA A 234 -7.02 13.17 7.11
C ALA A 234 -8.09 12.75 6.09
N ARG A 235 -8.06 11.49 5.67
CA ARG A 235 -9.00 10.93 4.70
C ARG A 235 -9.38 9.51 5.09
N PHE A 236 -10.67 9.19 4.99
CA PHE A 236 -11.12 7.81 5.10
C PHE A 236 -10.45 6.94 4.01
N CYS A 237 -9.85 5.84 4.44
CA CYS A 237 -9.20 4.86 3.56
C CYS A 237 -10.04 3.59 3.46
N ALA A 238 -10.30 2.91 4.58
CA ALA A 238 -10.95 1.60 4.62
C ALA A 238 -11.75 1.39 5.91
N GLY A 239 -12.72 0.46 5.85
CA GLY A 239 -13.47 -0.05 7.00
C GLY A 239 -14.91 0.42 7.14
#